data_AF-A0A554NEK4-F1
#
_entry.id   AF-A0A554NEK4-F1
#
_cell.length_a   1.000
_cell.length_b   1.000
_cell.length_c   1.000
_cell.angle_alpha   90.00
_cell.angle_beta   90.00
_cell.angle_gamma   90.00
#
_symmetry.space_group_name_H-M   'P 1'
#
loop_
_entity.id
_entity.type
_entity.pdbx_description
1 polymer ?
#
loop_
_entity_poly.entity_id
_entity_poly.type
_entity_poly.pdbx_seq_one_letter_code
_entity_poly.pdbx_strand_id
1 'polypeptide(L)' 'MPSVPSLLRDLSGDEIVSIAVIGITVAVLAWYQTNMTGIRRLTDAVIVLLVSIGCATAVTVVLKGLNPTWYSS' A
#
# COMPACT_ATOMS: atom_id res chain seq x y z
N MET A 1 14.66 -11.30 -14.36
CA MET A 1 13.68 -10.95 -13.31
C MET A 1 13.96 -9.53 -12.86
N PRO A 2 13.01 -8.59 -12.99
CA PRO A 2 13.21 -7.24 -12.46
C PRO A 2 13.31 -7.30 -10.93
N SER A 3 14.21 -6.51 -10.35
CA SER A 3 14.38 -6.40 -8.91
C SER A 3 13.23 -5.58 -8.31
N VAL A 4 12.77 -5.91 -7.11
CA VAL A 4 11.70 -5.18 -6.38
C VAL A 4 11.86 -3.64 -6.44
N PRO A 5 13.05 -3.04 -6.25
CA PRO A 5 13.23 -1.59 -6.40
C PRO A 5 13.00 -1.05 -7.82
N SER A 6 13.22 -1.84 -8.87
CA SER A 6 12.92 -1.44 -10.26
C SER A 6 11.42 -1.44 -10.56
N LEU A 7 10.66 -2.36 -9.97
CA LEU A 7 9.19 -2.40 -10.06
C LEU A 7 8.52 -1.24 -9.34
N LEU A 8 9.06 -0.82 -8.21
CA LEU A 8 8.60 0.37 -7.48
C LEU A 8 8.82 1.67 -8.27
N ARG A 9 9.83 1.68 -9.14
CA ARG A 9 10.20 2.85 -9.96
C ARG A 9 9.30 3.04 -11.19
N ASP A 10 8.53 2.01 -11.54
CA ASP A 10 7.60 1.98 -12.67
C ASP A 10 6.15 2.34 -12.28
N LEU A 11 5.95 2.79 -11.04
CA LEU A 11 4.68 3.34 -10.57
C LEU A 11 4.57 4.82 -10.96
N SER A 12 3.46 5.18 -11.60
CA SER A 12 3.07 6.57 -11.85
C SER A 12 2.81 7.30 -10.54
N GLY A 13 2.97 8.62 -10.55
CA GLY A 13 2.68 9.47 -9.39
C GLY A 13 1.26 9.27 -8.86
N ASP A 14 0.27 9.10 -9.74
CA ASP A 14 -1.14 8.88 -9.34
C ASP A 14 -1.35 7.54 -8.63
N GLU A 15 -0.58 6.51 -9.00
CA GLU A 15 -0.63 5.20 -8.35
C GLU A 15 -0.02 5.27 -6.95
N ILE A 16 1.10 5.99 -6.80
CA ILE A 16 1.76 6.21 -5.51
C ILE A 16 0.81 6.96 -4.57
N VAL A 17 0.16 8.02 -5.07
CA VAL A 17 -0.82 8.79 -4.28
C VAL A 17 -2.00 7.90 -3.88
N SER A 18 -2.53 7.09 -4.80
CA SER A 18 -3.64 6.17 -4.51
C SER A 18 -3.27 5.12 -3.45
N ILE A 19 -2.09 4.50 -3.56
CA ILE A 19 -1.57 3.55 -2.58
C ILE A 19 -1.40 4.22 -1.22
N ALA A 20 -0.89 5.46 -1.18
CA ALA A 20 -0.74 6.22 0.05
C ALA A 20 -2.10 6.54 0.71
N VAL A 21 -3.10 6.97 -0.07
CA VAL A 21 -4.46 7.25 0.43
C VAL A 21 -5.12 6.00 0.99
N ILE A 22 -5.00 4.86 0.29
CA ILE A 22 -5.52 3.57 0.77
C ILE A 22 -4.82 3.17 2.07
N GLY A 23 -3.49 3.23 2.11
CA GLY A 23 -2.70 2.90 3.30
C GLY A 23 -3.05 3.76 4.51
N ILE A 24 -3.20 5.07 4.32
CA ILE A 24 -3.60 6.01 5.38
C ILE A 24 -5.02 5.73 5.86
N THR A 25 -5.96 5.47 4.96
CA THR A 25 -7.36 5.21 5.31
C THR A 25 -7.50 3.95 6.17
N VAL A 26 -6.83 2.87 5.77
CA VAL A 26 -6.83 1.61 6.52
C VAL A 26 -6.12 1.77 7.87
N ALA A 27 -5.01 2.53 7.92
CA ALA A 27 -4.29 2.82 9.16
C ALA A 27 -5.13 3.66 10.14
N VAL A 28 -5.85 4.67 9.65
CA VAL A 28 -6.79 5.46 10.45
C VAL A 28 -7.92 4.58 10.98
N LEU A 29 -8.48 3.70 10.14
CA LEU A 29 -9.52 2.78 10.56
C LEU A 29 -9.03 1.83 11.67
N ALA A 30 -7.84 1.24 11.50
CA ALA A 30 -7.21 0.41 12.51
C ALA A 30 -6.92 1.19 13.80
N TRP A 31 -6.49 2.44 13.67
CA TRP A 31 -6.31 3.33 14.82
C TRP A 31 -7.63 3.53 15.56
N TYR A 32 -8.77 3.76 14.90
CA TYR A 32 -10.05 3.97 15.58
C TYR A 32 -10.72 2.71 16.10
N GLN A 33 -10.51 1.55 15.47
CA GLN A 33 -11.15 0.29 15.88
C GLN A 33 -10.37 -0.48 16.95
N THR A 34 -9.09 -0.20 17.14
CA THR A 34 -8.31 -0.89 18.18
C THR A 34 -8.61 -0.31 19.56
N ASN A 35 -9.10 -1.16 20.47
CA ASN A 35 -9.29 -0.85 21.89
C ASN A 35 -7.95 -0.75 22.66
N MET A 36 -6.84 -0.48 21.96
CA MET A 36 -5.51 -0.35 22.53
C MET A 36 -5.24 1.11 22.87
N THR A 37 -4.54 1.37 23.98
CA THR A 37 -4.21 2.72 24.44
C THR A 37 -2.72 3.02 24.28
N GLY A 38 -2.39 4.31 24.14
CA GLY A 38 -1.01 4.81 24.11
C GLY A 38 -0.20 4.39 22.89
N ILE A 39 1.10 4.14 23.11
CA ILE A 39 2.10 3.86 22.05
C ILE A 39 1.74 2.61 21.25
N ARG A 40 1.08 1.63 21.87
CA ARG A 40 0.72 0.36 21.22
C ARG A 40 -0.29 0.54 20.09
N ARG A 41 -1.22 1.48 20.26
CA ARG A 41 -2.18 1.91 19.22
C ARG A 41 -1.46 2.51 18.01
N LEU A 42 -0.40 3.28 18.27
CA LEU A 42 0.41 3.89 17.23
C LEU A 42 1.27 2.89 16.48
N THR A 43 1.92 1.98 17.21
CA THR A 43 2.68 0.92 16.59
C THR A 43 1.78 0.05 15.70
N ASP A 44 0.59 -0.32 16.17
CA ASP A 44 -0.34 -1.15 15.40
C ASP A 44 -0.82 -0.45 14.13
N ALA A 45 -1.21 0.83 14.22
CA ALA A 45 -1.60 1.61 13.05
C ALA A 45 -0.46 1.78 12.03
N VAL A 46 0.79 1.95 12.50
CA VAL A 46 1.96 2.02 11.61
C VAL A 46 2.23 0.67 10.94
N ILE A 47 2.09 -0.44 11.67
CA ILE A 47 2.21 -1.79 11.09
C ILE A 47 1.14 -1.98 10.02
N VAL A 48 -0.11 -1.64 10.31
CA VAL A 48 -1.22 -1.73 9.35
C VAL A 48 -0.97 -0.86 8.13
N LEU A 49 -0.44 0.36 8.31
CA LEU A 49 -0.06 1.25 7.20
C LEU A 49 0.99 0.60 6.29
N LEU A 50 2.08 0.08 6.88
CA LEU A 50 3.16 -0.56 6.12
C LEU A 50 2.68 -1.81 5.39
N VAL A 51 1.88 -2.65 6.05
CA VAL A 51 1.30 -3.86 5.47
C VAL A 51 0.34 -3.51 4.33
N SER A 52 -0.50 -2.48 4.50
CA SER A 52 -1.45 -2.04 3.48
C SER A 52 -0.75 -1.50 2.24
N ILE A 53 0.27 -0.66 2.42
CA ILE A 53 1.09 -0.13 1.33
C ILE A 53 1.80 -1.29 0.60
N GLY A 54 2.42 -2.20 1.35
CA GLY A 54 3.10 -3.36 0.78
C GLY A 54 2.17 -4.24 -0.05
N CYS A 55 0.98 -4.53 0.48
CA CYS A 55 -0.03 -5.35 -0.21
C CYS A 55 -0.56 -4.66 -1.47
N ALA A 56 -0.95 -3.38 -1.38
CA ALA A 56 -1.43 -2.61 -2.53
C ALA A 56 -0.36 -2.53 -3.63
N THR A 57 0.89 -2.29 -3.25
CA THR A 57 2.01 -2.23 -4.20
C THR A 57 2.27 -3.57 -4.88
N ALA A 58 2.24 -4.67 -4.13
CA ALA A 58 2.41 -6.01 -4.68
C ALA A 58 1.28 -6.36 -5.66
N VAL A 59 0.04 -6.01 -5.32
CA VAL A 59 -1.13 -6.20 -6.20
C VAL A 59 -0.98 -5.39 -7.49
N THR A 60 -0.59 -4.12 -7.40
CA THR A 60 -0.33 -3.28 -8.58
C THR A 60 0.75 -3.88 -9.50
N VAL A 61 1.85 -4.34 -8.91
CA VAL A 61 2.94 -4.99 -9.66
C VAL A 61 2.47 -6.26 -10.35
N VAL A 62 1.72 -7.11 -9.66
CA VAL A 62 1.19 -8.37 -10.21
C VAL A 62 0.18 -8.08 -11.33
N LEU A 63 -0.70 -7.10 -11.15
CA LEU A 63 -1.67 -6.67 -12.17
C LEU A 63 -0.96 -6.16 -13.45
N LYS A 64 0.06 -5.32 -13.30
CA LYS A 64 0.90 -4.87 -14.43
C LYS A 64 1.59 -6.04 -15.14
N GLY A 65 2.08 -7.02 -14.37
CA GLY A 65 2.74 -8.20 -14.92
C GLY A 65 1.80 -9.18 -15.62
N LEU A 66 0.56 -9.33 -15.14
CA LEU A 66 -0.42 -10.27 -15.69
C LEU A 66 -1.19 -9.71 -16.88
N ASN A 67 -1.51 -8.41 -16.90
CA ASN A 67 -2.29 -7.82 -17.99
C ASN A 67 -1.98 -6.33 -18.24
N PRO A 68 -0.86 -6.02 -18.91
CA PRO A 68 -0.37 -4.64 -19.07
C PRO A 68 -1.30 -3.76 -19.93
N THR A 69 -2.05 -4.33 -20.86
CA THR A 69 -2.99 -3.61 -21.75
C THR A 69 -4.22 -3.06 -21.03
N TRP A 70 -4.68 -3.74 -19.98
CA TRP A 70 -5.83 -3.27 -19.19
C TRP A 70 -5.45 -2.22 -18.16
N TYR A 71 -4.18 -2.23 -17.73
CA TYR A 71 -3.64 -1.29 -16.75
C TYR A 71 -3.16 0.03 -17.41
N SER A 72 -2.83 -0.01 -18.71
CA SER A 72 -2.36 1.15 -19.48
C SER A 72 -3.47 1.86 -20.28
N SER A 73 -4.70 1.33 -20.32
CA SER A 73 -5.83 1.89 -21.08
C SER A 73 -6.70 2.79 -20.22
#